data_AF-A0AAQ3LEK6-F1
#
_entry.id   AF-A0AAQ3LEK6-F1
#
_cell.length_a   1.000
_cell.length_b   1.000
_cell.length_c   1.000
_cell.angle_alpha   90.00
_cell.angle_beta   90.00
_cell.angle_gamma   90.00
#
_symmetry.space_group_name_H-M   'P 1'
#
loop_
_entity.id
_entity.type
_entity.pdbx_description
1 polymer ?
#
loop_
_entity_poly.entity_id
_entity_poly.type
_entity_poly.pdbx_seq_one_letter_code
_entity_poly.pdbx_strand_id
1 'polypeptide(L)'
;MNDLVLKETIRETVRDTFSKMLMESARPWVSGDQEAALYVGFKSRDKFKTWADKWGVVPRREDGINLWKRSDLNKAAEKAHRPTLKEAMGLEPWQYLYKKSKDKKKGKAA
;
A
#
# COMPACT_ATOMS: atom_id res chain seq x y z
N MET A 1 36.48 21.37 2.77
CA MET A 1 35.28 20.65 2.30
C MET A 1 34.09 21.35 2.92
N ASN A 2 32.93 21.54 2.24
CA ASN A 2 31.59 21.40 2.88
C ASN A 2 30.42 22.19 2.27
N ASP A 3 30.58 23.12 1.31
CA ASP A 3 29.39 23.81 0.76
C ASP A 3 28.87 23.18 -0.54
N LEU A 4 29.80 22.85 -1.46
CA LEU A 4 29.50 22.18 -2.73
C LEU A 4 28.96 20.77 -2.53
N VAL A 5 29.60 19.98 -1.66
CA VAL A 5 29.19 18.61 -1.33
C VAL A 5 27.79 18.61 -0.69
N LEU A 6 27.51 19.56 0.23
CA LEU A 6 26.21 19.66 0.89
C LEU A 6 25.10 20.03 -0.10
N LYS A 7 25.37 20.95 -1.03
CA LYS A 7 24.43 21.34 -2.10
C LYS A 7 24.16 20.19 -3.06
N GLU A 8 25.17 19.41 -3.43
CA GLU A 8 24.98 18.22 -4.27
C GLU A 8 24.19 17.13 -3.55
N THR A 9 24.50 16.85 -2.28
CA THR A 9 23.75 15.89 -1.47
C THR A 9 22.29 16.28 -1.28
N ILE A 10 22.00 17.57 -1.02
CA ILE A 10 20.62 18.07 -0.93
C ILE A 10 19.92 17.93 -2.28
N ARG A 11 20.58 18.28 -3.38
CA ARG A 11 20.02 18.19 -4.73
C ARG A 11 19.69 16.74 -5.13
N GLU A 12 20.57 15.80 -4.79
CA GLU A 12 20.34 14.37 -4.99
C GLU A 12 19.20 13.87 -4.12
N THR A 13 19.17 14.21 -2.83
CA THR A 13 18.10 13.81 -1.90
C THR A 13 16.73 14.31 -2.36
N VAL A 14 16.64 15.57 -2.80
CA VAL A 14 15.42 16.15 -3.35
C VAL A 14 15.01 15.44 -4.65
N ARG A 15 15.94 15.18 -5.57
CA ARG A 15 15.66 14.44 -6.82
C ARG A 15 15.18 13.02 -6.53
N ASP A 16 15.78 12.34 -5.56
CA ASP A 16 15.44 10.97 -5.18
C ASP A 16 14.07 10.89 -4.52
N THR A 17 13.76 11.85 -3.65
CA THR A 17 12.45 11.98 -3.00
C THR A 17 11.37 12.32 -4.02
N PHE A 18 11.64 13.24 -4.94
CA PHE A 18 10.72 13.63 -6.00
C PHE A 18 10.50 12.50 -7.00
N SER A 19 11.56 11.74 -7.33
CA SER A 19 11.46 10.55 -8.18
C SER A 19 10.68 9.42 -7.51
N LYS A 20 10.84 9.23 -6.19
CA LYS A 20 10.01 8.31 -5.39
C LYS A 20 8.54 8.75 -5.38
N MET A 21 8.27 10.03 -5.12
CA MET A 21 6.91 10.57 -5.19
C MET A 21 6.30 10.42 -6.59
N LEU A 22 7.09 10.64 -7.65
CA LEU A 22 6.66 10.45 -9.04
C LEU A 22 6.40 8.97 -9.37
N MET A 23 7.25 8.04 -8.91
CA MET A 23 7.02 6.60 -9.10
C MET A 23 5.85 6.07 -8.28
N GLU A 24 5.65 6.57 -7.05
CA GLU A 24 4.45 6.30 -6.25
C GLU A 24 3.19 6.89 -6.91
N SER A 25 3.33 8.04 -7.58
CA SER A 25 2.28 8.64 -8.41
C SER A 25 2.06 7.86 -9.72
N ALA A 26 3.05 7.13 -10.22
CA ALA A 26 2.98 6.37 -11.47
C ALA A 26 2.13 5.10 -11.36
N ARG A 27 1.83 4.61 -10.16
CA ARG A 27 0.78 3.59 -9.92
C ARG A 27 -0.17 4.07 -8.82
N PRO A 28 -1.11 4.97 -9.15
CA PRO A 28 -2.03 5.55 -8.17
C PRO A 28 -3.09 4.55 -7.69
N TRP A 29 -3.10 3.33 -8.22
CA TRP A 29 -4.11 2.31 -7.97
C TRP A 29 -3.50 1.06 -7.32
N VAL A 30 -4.28 0.42 -6.45
CA VAL A 30 -4.04 -0.91 -5.90
C VAL A 30 -5.01 -1.88 -6.55
N SER A 31 -4.49 -2.97 -7.11
CA SER A 31 -5.27 -3.95 -7.87
C SER A 31 -5.89 -5.03 -7.00
N GLY A 32 -7.21 -5.10 -7.00
CA GLY A 32 -7.96 -6.11 -6.29
C GLY A 32 -8.17 -5.80 -4.82
N ASP A 33 -9.32 -6.25 -4.31
CA ASP A 33 -9.75 -5.95 -2.94
C ASP A 33 -8.80 -6.53 -1.88
N GLN A 34 -8.13 -7.65 -2.16
CA GLN A 34 -7.23 -8.28 -1.19
C GLN A 34 -5.92 -7.51 -1.04
N GLU A 35 -5.37 -6.94 -2.13
CA GLU A 35 -4.19 -6.08 -2.04
C GLU A 35 -4.53 -4.76 -1.37
N ALA A 36 -5.68 -4.16 -1.70
CA ALA A 36 -6.16 -2.93 -1.08
C ALA A 36 -6.45 -3.11 0.42
N ALA A 37 -7.05 -4.25 0.81
CA ALA A 37 -7.24 -4.61 2.21
C ALA A 37 -5.90 -4.63 2.95
N LEU A 38 -4.90 -5.30 2.39
CA LEU A 38 -3.58 -5.39 3.01
C LEU A 38 -2.87 -4.05 3.02
N TYR A 39 -3.04 -3.21 2.01
CA TYR A 39 -2.46 -1.88 1.98
C TYR A 39 -2.86 -1.05 3.23
N VAL A 40 -4.14 -1.10 3.61
CA VAL A 40 -4.68 -0.43 4.82
C VAL A 40 -4.76 -1.33 6.07
N GLY A 41 -3.94 -2.39 6.14
CA GLY A 41 -3.78 -3.19 7.36
C GLY A 41 -4.90 -4.20 7.67
N PHE A 42 -5.79 -4.49 6.72
CA PHE A 42 -6.80 -5.53 6.86
C PHE A 42 -6.29 -6.89 6.37
N LYS A 43 -6.46 -7.92 7.20
CA LYS A 43 -6.21 -9.32 6.81
C LYS A 43 -7.35 -9.95 6.02
N SER A 44 -8.57 -9.40 6.14
CA SER A 44 -9.80 -9.90 5.52
C SER A 44 -10.32 -8.90 4.50
N ARG A 45 -10.59 -9.39 3.29
CA ARG A 45 -11.23 -8.64 2.20
C ARG A 45 -12.59 -8.08 2.62
N ASP A 46 -13.42 -8.87 3.28
CA ASP A 46 -14.80 -8.47 3.61
C ASP A 46 -14.82 -7.34 4.64
N LYS A 47 -13.97 -7.44 5.67
CA LYS A 47 -13.81 -6.35 6.65
C LYS A 47 -13.30 -5.07 6.02
N PHE A 48 -12.40 -5.18 5.04
CA PHE A 48 -11.94 -4.05 4.26
C PHE A 48 -13.08 -3.42 3.45
N LYS A 49 -13.90 -4.22 2.75
CA LYS A 49 -15.02 -3.70 1.96
C LYS A 49 -16.04 -2.95 2.83
N THR A 50 -16.42 -3.50 3.99
CA THR A 50 -17.32 -2.81 4.93
C THR A 50 -16.72 -1.50 5.45
N TRP A 51 -15.41 -1.48 5.69
CA TRP A 51 -14.73 -0.25 6.09
C TRP A 51 -14.68 0.77 4.94
N ALA A 52 -14.29 0.34 3.74
CA ALA A 52 -14.22 1.20 2.57
C ALA A 52 -15.57 1.84 2.26
N ASP A 53 -16.65 1.05 2.34
CA ASP A 53 -18.03 1.52 2.22
C ASP A 53 -18.39 2.56 3.29
N LYS A 54 -18.10 2.27 4.56
CA LYS A 54 -18.30 3.20 5.69
C LYS A 54 -17.58 4.55 5.51
N TRP A 55 -16.43 4.55 4.85
CA TRP A 55 -15.61 5.74 4.63
C TRP A 55 -15.76 6.34 3.23
N GLY A 56 -16.69 5.84 2.41
CA GLY A 56 -16.98 6.37 1.07
C GLY A 56 -15.85 6.15 0.06
N VAL A 57 -15.00 5.15 0.27
CA VAL A 57 -13.93 4.80 -0.68
C VAL A 57 -14.51 3.85 -1.73
N VAL A 58 -14.53 4.30 -2.98
CA VAL A 58 -15.13 3.54 -4.08
C VAL A 58 -14.05 3.08 -5.05
N PRO A 59 -13.99 1.78 -5.40
CA PRO A 59 -13.08 1.30 -6.42
C PRO A 59 -13.59 1.63 -7.82
N ARG A 60 -12.65 1.84 -8.74
CA ARG A 60 -12.94 1.75 -10.17
C ARG A 60 -12.92 0.29 -10.58
N ARG A 61 -13.83 -0.15 -11.46
CA ARG A 61 -13.79 -1.52 -11.99
C ARG A 61 -13.20 -1.52 -13.40
N GLU A 62 -12.13 -2.29 -13.60
CA GLU A 62 -11.48 -2.52 -14.91
C GLU A 62 -11.24 -4.02 -15.07
N ASP A 63 -11.67 -4.59 -16.20
CA ASP A 63 -11.50 -6.02 -16.54
C ASP A 63 -11.91 -7.01 -15.43
N GLY A 64 -12.98 -6.68 -14.71
CA GLY A 64 -13.48 -7.51 -13.60
C GLY A 64 -12.67 -7.41 -12.31
N ILE A 65 -11.62 -6.58 -12.27
CA ILE A 65 -10.79 -6.29 -11.11
C ILE A 65 -11.17 -4.92 -10.55
N ASN A 66 -11.23 -4.82 -9.22
CA ASN A 66 -11.41 -3.53 -8.54
C ASN A 66 -10.06 -2.84 -8.37
N LEU A 67 -9.94 -1.63 -8.91
CA LEU A 67 -8.80 -0.75 -8.75
C LEU A 67 -9.12 0.30 -7.69
N TRP A 68 -8.30 0.32 -6.65
CA TRP A 68 -8.49 1.19 -5.49
C TRP A 68 -7.48 2.33 -5.51
N LYS A 69 -7.95 3.57 -5.49
CA LYS A 69 -7.05 4.72 -5.52
C LYS A 69 -6.31 4.84 -4.20
N ARG A 70 -4.98 4.84 -4.23
CA ARG A 70 -4.11 4.94 -3.04
C ARG A 70 -4.41 6.20 -2.23
N SER A 71 -4.63 7.32 -2.90
CA SER A 71 -4.97 8.60 -2.23
C SER A 71 -6.23 8.50 -1.39
N ASP A 72 -7.24 7.79 -1.86
CA ASP A 72 -8.55 7.71 -1.20
C ASP A 72 -8.48 6.72 -0.04
N LEU A 73 -7.74 5.63 -0.22
CA LEU A 73 -7.38 4.70 0.87
C LEU A 73 -6.60 5.40 1.98
N ASN A 74 -5.60 6.22 1.64
CA ASN A 74 -4.79 6.95 2.62
C ASN A 74 -5.62 7.99 3.38
N LYS A 75 -6.41 8.81 2.68
CA LYS A 75 -7.31 9.78 3.32
C LYS A 75 -8.28 9.10 4.29
N ALA A 76 -8.86 7.97 3.89
CA ALA A 76 -9.76 7.22 4.75
C ALA A 76 -9.03 6.56 5.94
N ALA A 77 -7.81 6.05 5.72
CA ALA A 77 -6.99 5.46 6.78
C ALA A 77 -6.55 6.51 7.82
N GLU A 78 -6.10 7.68 7.37
CA GLU A 78 -5.77 8.83 8.21
C GLU A 78 -6.97 9.27 9.05
N LYS A 79 -8.14 9.46 8.40
CA LYS A 79 -9.38 9.83 9.09
C LYS A 79 -9.84 8.77 10.09
N ALA A 80 -9.52 7.50 9.84
CA ALA A 80 -9.81 6.38 10.73
C ALA A 80 -8.72 6.13 11.78
N HIS A 81 -7.64 6.93 11.83
CA HIS A 81 -6.44 6.71 12.64
C HIS A 81 -5.91 5.27 12.54
N ARG A 82 -5.95 4.71 11.33
CA ARG A 82 -5.64 3.29 11.11
C ARG A 82 -4.18 3.14 10.68
N PRO A 83 -3.38 2.34 11.39
CA PRO A 83 -2.02 2.04 10.96
C PRO A 83 -2.06 1.16 9.70
N THR A 84 -1.14 1.41 8.77
CA THR A 84 -0.85 0.57 7.62
C THR A 84 -0.39 -0.83 8.07
N LEU A 85 -0.41 -1.82 7.17
CA LEU A 85 0.09 -3.17 7.51
C LEU A 85 1.56 -3.16 7.90
N LYS A 86 2.35 -2.27 7.29
CA LYS A 86 3.76 -2.06 7.64
C LYS A 86 3.91 -1.57 9.07
N GLU A 87 3.10 -0.59 9.47
CA GLU A 87 3.12 -0.06 10.84
C GLU A 87 2.59 -1.07 11.86
N ALA A 88 1.54 -1.82 11.50
CA ALA A 88 0.90 -2.77 12.41
C ALA A 88 1.67 -4.11 12.54
N MET A 89 2.42 -4.52 11.51
CA MET A 89 3.03 -5.86 11.45
C MET A 89 4.53 -5.85 11.09
N GLY A 90 5.12 -4.70 10.79
CA GLY A 90 6.50 -4.61 10.31
C GLY A 90 6.73 -5.25 8.94
N LEU A 91 5.66 -5.48 8.16
CA LEU A 91 5.70 -6.20 6.89
C LEU A 91 5.10 -5.39 5.76
N GLU A 92 5.75 -5.43 4.60
CA GLU A 92 5.17 -4.94 3.35
C GLU A 92 4.03 -5.88 2.89
N PRO A 93 2.95 -5.38 2.24
CA PRO A 93 1.81 -6.18 1.80
C PRO A 93 2.18 -7.43 0.97
N TRP A 94 3.21 -7.32 0.11
CA TRP A 94 3.67 -8.45 -0.72
C TRP A 94 4.35 -9.55 0.11
N GLN A 95 5.05 -9.19 1.20
CA GLN A 95 5.69 -10.16 2.09
C GLN A 95 4.65 -11.00 2.82
N TYR A 96 3.55 -10.37 3.25
CA TYR A 96 2.41 -11.08 3.85
C TYR A 96 1.79 -12.08 2.88
N LEU A 97 1.53 -11.66 1.64
CA LEU A 97 0.97 -12.54 0.60
C LEU A 97 1.91 -13.71 0.28
N TYR A 98 3.21 -13.44 0.18
CA TYR A 98 4.22 -14.47 -0.08
C TYR A 98 4.29 -15.51 1.05
N LYS A 99 4.33 -15.05 2.32
CA LYS A 99 4.33 -15.94 3.49
C LYS A 99 3.08 -16.81 3.53
N LYS A 100 1.90 -16.21 3.34
CA LYS A 100 0.62 -16.94 3.29
C LYS A 100 0.58 -17.99 2.17
N SER A 101 1.15 -17.68 1.01
CA SER A 101 1.27 -18.63 -0.11
C SER A 101 2.16 -19.83 0.25
N LYS A 102 3.28 -19.60 0.95
CA LYS A 102 4.19 -20.66 1.41
C LYS A 102 3.55 -21.52 2.50
N ASP A 103 2.88 -20.91 3.47
CA ASP A 103 2.17 -21.64 4.53
C ASP A 103 1.07 -22.55 3.94
N LYS A 104 0.35 -22.06 2.92
CA LYS A 104 -0.65 -22.86 2.18
C LYS A 104 -0.04 -24.05 1.42
N LYS A 105 1.19 -23.92 0.94
CA LYS A 105 1.93 -25.02 0.28
C LYS A 105 2.48 -26.03 1.29
N LYS A 106 2.91 -25.57 2.47
CA LYS A 106 3.40 -26.45 3.55
C LYS A 106 2.29 -27.31 4.16
N GLY A 107 1.07 -26.80 4.27
CA GLY A 107 -0.09 -27.58 4.74
C GLY A 107 -0.68 -28.58 3.73
N LYS A 108 -0.14 -28.66 2.50
CA LYS A 108 -0.52 -29.66 1.48
C LYS A 108 0.50 -30.79 1.32
N ALA A 109 1.62 -30.73 2.03
CA ALA A 109 2.56 -31.85 2.15
C ALA A 109 2.31 -32.51 3.52
N ALA A 110 1.21 -33.24 3.60
CA ALA A 110 1.02 -34.30 4.59
C ALA A 110 1.55 -35.60 3.98
#